data_AF-A0A820LSA0-F1
#
_entry.id   AF-A0A820LSA0-F1
#
_cell.length_a   1.000
_cell.length_b   1.000
_cell.length_c   1.000
_cell.angle_alpha   90.00
_cell.angle_beta   90.00
_cell.angle_gamma   90.00
#
_symmetry.space_group_name_H-M   'P 1'
#
loop_
_entity.id
_entity.type
_entity.pdbx_description
1 polymer ?
#
loop_
_entity_poly.entity_id
_entity_poly.type
_entity_poly.pdbx_seq_one_letter_code
_entity_poly.pdbx_strand_id
1 'polypeptide(L)' 'MAVHIAYKHNSPQLIKSINVHPLAIVTAAVDRIEVAVAHMHIDRDIRLSGFASFVGKSSMEATLKINQDNNGTWEHVL' A
#
# COMPACT_ATOMS: atom_id res chain seq x y z
N MET A 1 -12.24 -14.85 -1.10
CA MET A 1 -10.95 -14.80 -0.42
C MET A 1 -10.13 -13.55 -0.78
N ALA A 2 -10.68 -12.33 -0.69
CA ALA A 2 -9.87 -11.11 -0.58
C ALA A 2 -10.14 -10.39 0.76
N VAL A 3 -11.40 -10.42 1.23
CA VAL A 3 -11.78 -9.97 2.59
C VAL A 3 -10.95 -10.69 3.67
N HIS A 4 -10.80 -12.01 3.53
CA HIS A 4 -9.98 -12.80 4.44
C HIS A 4 -8.49 -12.42 4.36
N ILE A 5 -7.98 -12.13 3.17
CA ILE A 5 -6.59 -11.71 2.96
C ILE A 5 -6.36 -10.35 3.65
N ALA A 6 -7.19 -9.34 3.33
CA ALA A 6 -7.12 -8.02 3.95
C ALA A 6 -7.17 -8.08 5.49
N TYR A 7 -8.07 -8.90 6.04
CA TYR A 7 -8.19 -9.09 7.48
C TYR A 7 -6.97 -9.79 8.10
N LYS A 8 -6.47 -10.87 7.50
CA LYS A 8 -5.32 -11.62 8.01
C LYS A 8 -4.02 -10.80 7.95
N HIS A 9 -3.80 -10.03 6.87
CA HIS A 9 -2.62 -9.17 6.74
C HIS A 9 -2.60 -8.01 7.74
N ASN A 10 -3.78 -7.57 8.22
CA ASN A 10 -3.87 -6.53 9.24
C ASN A 10 -3.93 -7.09 10.68
N SER A 11 -3.82 -8.41 10.87
CA SER A 11 -3.94 -9.05 12.19
C SER A 11 -2.56 -9.35 12.79
N PRO A 12 -2.15 -8.69 13.89
CA PRO A 12 -0.83 -8.87 14.50
C PRO A 12 -0.55 -10.28 15.02
N GLN A 13 -1.60 -11.04 15.29
CA GLN A 13 -1.53 -12.35 15.96
C GLN A 13 -1.21 -13.50 14.98
N LEU A 14 -1.49 -13.31 13.68
CA LEU A 14 -1.35 -14.37 12.69
C LEU A 14 0.09 -14.53 12.16
N ILE A 15 0.90 -13.47 12.22
CA ILE A 15 2.31 -13.49 11.81
C ILE A 15 3.12 -14.52 12.64
N LYS A 16 2.60 -14.93 13.80
CA LYS A 16 3.24 -15.89 14.71
C LYS A 16 2.87 -17.36 14.48
N SER A 17 1.87 -17.70 13.65
CA SER A 17 1.46 -19.10 13.45
C SER A 17 2.06 -19.70 12.18
N ILE A 18 2.82 -20.79 12.35
CA ILE A 18 3.67 -21.44 11.32
C ILE A 18 2.87 -22.20 10.24
N ASN A 19 1.54 -22.25 10.31
CA ASN A 19 0.70 -23.19 9.52
C ASN A 19 -0.28 -22.53 8.54
N VAL A 20 0.04 -21.35 8.00
CA VAL A 20 -0.79 -20.72 6.95
C VAL A 20 -0.06 -20.80 5.62
N HIS A 21 -0.70 -21.37 4.60
CA HIS A 21 -0.20 -21.27 3.22
C HIS A 21 0.03 -19.80 2.85
N PRO A 22 1.15 -19.45 2.18
CA PRO A 22 1.42 -18.07 1.80
C PRO A 22 0.29 -17.58 0.90
N LEU A 23 -0.44 -16.56 1.36
CA LEU A 23 -1.45 -15.89 0.57
C LEU A 23 -0.71 -15.02 -0.45
N ALA A 24 -0.73 -15.44 -1.71
CA ALA A 24 -0.17 -14.65 -2.80
C ALA A 24 -1.16 -13.57 -3.22
N ILE A 25 -0.73 -12.32 -3.15
CA ILE A 25 -1.45 -11.18 -3.71
C ILE A 25 -0.69 -10.74 -4.96
N VAL A 26 -1.42 -10.48 -6.04
CA VAL A 26 -0.88 -9.99 -7.30
C VAL A 26 -1.55 -8.68 -7.66
N THR A 27 -0.82 -7.79 -8.33
CA THR A 27 -1.39 -6.59 -8.92
C THR A 27 -2.14 -6.98 -10.19
N ALA A 28 -3.47 -6.89 -10.16
CA ALA A 28 -4.30 -7.19 -11.32
C ALA A 28 -4.48 -5.97 -12.25
N ALA A 29 -4.58 -4.78 -11.66
CA ALA A 29 -4.74 -3.50 -12.37
C ALA A 29 -4.17 -2.36 -11.51
N VAL A 30 -3.87 -1.24 -12.16
CA VAL A 30 -3.47 0.03 -11.53
C VAL A 30 -4.25 1.14 -12.22
N ASP A 31 -4.94 1.97 -11.44
CA ASP A 31 -5.65 3.14 -11.94
C ASP A 31 -4.68 4.26 -12.37
N ARG A 32 -5.23 5.36 -12.88
CA ARG A 32 -4.42 6.52 -13.28
C ARG A 32 -3.56 6.99 -12.11
N ILE A 33 -2.25 7.13 -12.39
CA ILE A 33 -1.30 7.73 -11.46
C ILE A 33 -1.17 9.22 -11.78
N GLU A 34 -1.35 10.06 -10.77
CA GLU A 34 -1.13 11.51 -10.86
C GLU A 34 0.05 11.90 -9.99
N VAL A 35 1.01 12.62 -10.57
CA VAL A 35 2.17 13.15 -9.83
C VAL A 35 1.90 14.61 -9.55
N ALA A 36 1.78 14.96 -8.27
CA ALA A 36 1.40 16.30 -7.81
C ALA A 36 2.55 17.32 -7.92
N VAL A 37 3.79 16.85 -8.05
CA VAL A 37 5.00 17.69 -8.08
C VAL A 37 5.72 17.61 -9.41
N ALA A 38 6.31 18.73 -9.84
CA ALA A 38 7.09 18.78 -11.09
C ALA A 38 8.47 18.08 -10.96
N HIS A 39 9.04 18.09 -9.75
CA HIS A 39 10.36 17.54 -9.48
C HIS A 39 10.35 16.78 -8.15
N MET A 40 10.81 15.53 -8.19
CA MET A 40 11.14 14.75 -7.00
C MET A 40 12.65 14.72 -6.83
N HIS A 41 13.11 14.80 -5.59
CA HIS A 41 14.53 14.67 -5.27
C HIS A 41 14.94 13.20 -5.23
N ILE A 42 16.08 12.88 -5.84
CA ILE A 42 16.57 11.49 -5.95
C ILE A 42 17.22 10.98 -4.65
N ASP A 43 17.62 11.91 -3.78
CA ASP A 43 18.41 11.69 -2.56
C ASP A 43 17.58 11.82 -1.28
N ARG A 44 16.25 11.82 -1.40
CA ARG A 44 15.32 12.09 -0.29
C ARG A 44 14.41 10.92 -0.01
N ASP A 45 14.13 10.76 1.28
CA ASP A 45 13.28 9.69 1.78
C ASP A 45 11.85 9.81 1.26
N ILE A 46 11.26 8.66 0.94
CA ILE A 46 9.89 8.56 0.47
C ILE A 46 9.10 7.74 1.48
N ARG A 47 7.95 8.29 1.91
CA ARG A 47 6.97 7.61 2.75
C ARG A 47 5.77 7.21 1.92
N LEU A 48 5.61 5.91 1.73
CA LEU A 48 4.40 5.31 1.20
C LEU A 48 3.44 5.02 2.35
N SER A 49 2.19 5.40 2.20
CA SER A 49 1.12 5.14 3.16
C SER A 49 -0.15 4.84 2.40
N GLY A 50 -0.99 3.96 2.92
CA GLY A 50 -2.18 3.55 2.19
C GLY A 50 -3.05 2.64 3.00
N PHE A 51 -4.19 2.27 2.42
CA PHE A 51 -5.16 1.38 3.03
C PHE A 51 -5.93 0.62 1.95
N ALA A 52 -6.52 -0.51 2.32
CA ALA A 52 -7.46 -1.20 1.45
C ALA A 52 -8.78 -0.40 1.39
N SER A 53 -9.05 0.25 0.26
CA SER A 53 -10.24 1.09 0.05
C SER A 53 -11.49 0.27 -0.23
N PHE A 54 -11.33 -0.86 -0.92
CA PHE A 54 -12.42 -1.78 -1.22
C PHE A 54 -11.94 -3.22 -1.18
N VAL A 55 -12.82 -4.14 -0.76
CA VAL A 55 -12.50 -5.56 -0.75
C VAL A 55 -13.66 -6.37 -1.33
N GLY A 56 -13.39 -7.00 -2.48
CA GLY A 56 -14.33 -7.85 -3.19
C GLY A 56 -14.23 -9.32 -2.79
N LYS A 57 -14.81 -10.18 -3.63
CA LYS A 57 -14.77 -11.63 -3.41
C LYS A 57 -13.35 -12.16 -3.53
N SER A 58 -12.62 -11.79 -4.58
CA SER A 58 -11.24 -12.22 -4.86
C SER A 58 -10.33 -11.07 -5.31
N SER A 59 -10.78 -9.83 -5.16
CA SER A 59 -10.04 -8.62 -5.48
C SER A 59 -9.96 -7.70 -4.26
N MET A 60 -8.92 -6.88 -4.22
CA MET A 60 -8.75 -5.82 -3.24
C MET A 60 -8.27 -4.59 -3.98
N GLU A 61 -8.88 -3.45 -3.67
CA GLU A 61 -8.41 -2.14 -4.11
C GLU A 61 -7.62 -1.52 -2.96
N ALA A 62 -6.46 -0.96 -3.28
CA ALA A 62 -5.60 -0.30 -2.32
C ALA A 62 -5.36 1.15 -2.78
N THR A 63 -5.72 2.10 -1.92
CA THR A 63 -5.40 3.52 -2.14
C THR A 63 -4.04 3.79 -1.50
N LEU A 64 -3.13 4.36 -2.28
CA LEU A 64 -1.77 4.71 -1.86
C LEU A 64 -1.59 6.23 -1.92
N LYS A 65 -0.83 6.74 -0.97
CA LYS A 65 -0.31 8.10 -0.90
C LYS A 65 1.20 8.02 -0.69
N ILE A 66 1.92 8.81 -1.44
CA ILE A 66 3.36 8.98 -1.39
C ILE A 66 3.65 10.41 -0.97
N ASN A 67 4.53 10.52 0.03
CA ASN A 67 5.08 11.80 0.45
C ASN A 67 6.60 11.69 0.40
N GLN A 68 7.30 12.78 0.09
CA GLN A 68 8.75 12.85 0.13
C GLN A 68 9.18 13.81 1.24
N ASP A 69 10.26 13.47 1.94
CA ASP A 69 10.86 14.37 2.93
C ASP A 69 11.64 15.48 2.22
N ASN A 70 11.22 16.72 2.47
CA ASN A 70 11.90 17.91 2.04
C ASN A 70 12.43 18.65 3.28
N ASN A 71 13.65 18.28 3.69
CA ASN A 71 14.36 18.85 4.84
C ASN A 71 13.54 18.86 6.14
N GLY A 72 12.89 17.74 6.47
CA GLY A 72 12.06 17.58 7.67
C GLY A 72 10.58 17.87 7.47
N THR A 73 10.16 18.21 6.25
CA THR A 73 8.75 18.45 5.90
C THR A 73 8.29 17.39 4.90
N TRP A 74 7.23 16.64 5.25
CA TRP A 74 6.66 15.64 4.35
C TRP A 74 5.71 16.30 3.35
N GLU A 75 6.13 16.38 2.09
CA GLU A 75 5.34 16.93 0.99
C GLU A 75 4.68 15.81 0.18
N HIS A 76 3.43 16.02 -0.24
CA HIS A 76 2.70 15.03 -1.03
C HIS A 76 3.17 15.04 -2.48
N VAL A 77 3.46 13.85 -3.00
CA VAL A 77 4.06 13.65 -4.32
C VAL A 77 3.11 12.89 -5.25
N LEU A 78 2.44 11.86 -4.72
CA LEU A 78 1.50 10.98 -5.43
C LEU A 78 0.42 10.51 -4.46
#